data_AF-A0A7V9RBW6-F1
#
_entry.id   AF-A0A7V9RBW6-F1
#
_cell.length_a   1.000
_cell.length_b   1.000
_cell.length_c   1.000
_cell.angle_alpha   90.00
_cell.angle_beta   90.00
_cell.angle_gamma   90.00
#
_symmetry.space_group_name_H-M   'P 1'
#
loop_
_entity.id
_entity.type
_entity.pdbx_description
1 polymer ?
#
loop_
_entity_poly.entity_id
_entity_poly.type
_entity_poly.pdbx_seq_one_letter_code
_entity_poly.pdbx_strand_id
1 'polypeptide(L)'
;AILTVGPGRLELGATLIASWAAKPSSTPSGERALGIELDPELRYASKDGFALTLVYGVLFPGAAFDNTNLEARPAQVFRARVAFVF
;
A
#
# COMPACT_ATOMS: atom_id res chain seq x y z
N ALA A 1 14.90 -0.80 -6.23
CA ALA A 1 16.12 -0.28 -6.90
C ALA A 1 16.69 0.89 -6.11
N ILE A 2 18.00 1.13 -6.14
CA ILE A 2 18.64 2.22 -5.38
C ILE A 2 19.45 3.08 -6.34
N LEU A 3 19.31 4.40 -6.24
CA LEU A 3 20.02 5.40 -7.03
C LEU A 3 20.58 6.49 -6.12
N THR A 4 21.76 6.99 -6.43
CA THR A 4 22.30 8.21 -5.81
C THR A 4 21.77 9.42 -6.57
N VAL A 5 21.14 10.38 -5.89
CA VAL A 5 20.55 11.58 -6.51
C VAL A 5 20.97 12.81 -5.70
N GLY A 6 21.86 13.61 -6.26
CA GLY A 6 22.44 14.78 -5.59
C GLY A 6 23.09 14.39 -4.25
N PRO A 7 22.75 15.06 -3.13
CA PRO A 7 23.31 14.75 -1.82
C PRO A 7 22.70 13.51 -1.15
N GLY A 8 21.73 12.84 -1.79
CA GLY A 8 20.92 11.80 -1.15
C GLY A 8 20.83 10.50 -1.93
N ARG A 9 20.05 9.58 -1.36
CA ARG A 9 19.73 8.26 -1.93
C ARG A 9 18.24 8.19 -2.21
N LEU A 10 17.91 7.75 -3.41
CA LEU A 10 16.57 7.44 -3.86
C LEU A 10 16.40 5.92 -3.89
N GLU A 11 15.35 5.41 -3.25
CA GLU A 11 15.00 3.99 -3.21
C GLU A 11 13.60 3.79 -3.77
N LEU A 12 13.48 2.89 -4.74
CA LEU A 12 12.21 2.38 -5.23
C LEU A 12 11.93 1.03 -4.57
N GLY A 13 10.76 0.90 -3.96
CA GLY A 13 10.25 -0.34 -3.37
C GLY A 13 8.80 -0.58 -3.76
N ALA A 14 8.30 -1.78 -3.44
CA ALA A 14 6.89 -2.10 -3.53
C ALA A 14 6.55 -3.21 -2.52
N THR A 15 5.34 -3.18 -1.97
CA THR A 15 4.78 -4.29 -1.17
C THR A 15 3.59 -4.87 -1.90
N LEU A 16 3.49 -6.20 -1.94
CA LEU A 16 2.33 -6.92 -2.46
C LEU A 16 1.73 -7.75 -1.32
N ILE A 17 0.44 -7.56 -1.05
CA ILE A 17 -0.30 -8.27 -0.01
C ILE A 17 -1.40 -9.07 -0.69
N ALA A 18 -1.47 -10.37 -0.41
CA ALA A 18 -2.64 -11.21 -0.70
C ALA A 18 -3.19 -11.70 0.63
N SER A 19 -4.50 -11.57 0.86
CA SER A 19 -5.09 -11.86 2.17
C SER A 19 -6.40 -12.63 2.10
N TRP A 20 -6.64 -13.43 3.15
CA TRP A 20 -7.82 -14.28 3.30
C TRP A 20 -8.36 -14.22 4.73
N ALA A 21 -9.68 -14.31 4.87
CA ALA A 21 -10.35 -14.44 6.15
C ALA A 21 -10.14 -15.84 6.75
N ALA A 22 -9.69 -15.89 8.02
CA ALA A 22 -9.53 -17.15 8.74
C ALA A 22 -10.87 -17.87 8.97
N LYS A 23 -11.95 -17.09 9.19
CA LYS A 23 -13.31 -17.58 9.35
C LYS A 23 -14.17 -16.99 8.22
N PRO A 24 -14.60 -17.79 7.23
CA PRO A 24 -15.37 -17.27 6.09
C PRO A 24 -16.67 -16.60 6.53
N SER A 25 -17.35 -17.17 7.53
CA SER A 25 -18.60 -16.61 8.07
C SER A 25 -18.45 -15.29 8.83
N SER A 26 -17.24 -14.72 8.94
CA SER A 26 -17.06 -13.34 9.42
C SER A 26 -17.03 -12.30 8.30
N THR A 27 -17.12 -12.71 7.04
CA THR A 27 -17.12 -11.81 5.88
C THR A 27 -18.55 -11.58 5.38
N PRO A 28 -18.85 -10.43 4.75
CA PRO A 28 -20.17 -10.13 4.20
C PRO A 28 -20.74 -11.20 3.25
N SER A 29 -19.92 -11.83 2.41
CA SER A 29 -20.36 -12.85 1.44
C SER A 29 -20.26 -14.29 1.94
N GLY A 30 -19.55 -14.54 3.05
CA GLY A 30 -19.18 -15.89 3.47
C GLY A 30 -17.96 -16.47 2.72
N GLU A 31 -17.36 -15.71 1.79
CA GLU A 31 -16.15 -16.10 1.07
C GLU A 31 -14.87 -15.73 1.83
N ARG A 32 -13.75 -16.38 1.48
CA ARG A 32 -12.45 -16.18 2.16
C ARG A 32 -11.58 -15.08 1.56
N ALA A 33 -11.60 -14.88 0.25
CA ALA A 33 -10.63 -14.02 -0.43
C ALA A 33 -10.89 -12.54 -0.14
N LEU A 34 -10.05 -11.90 0.68
CA LEU A 34 -10.17 -10.49 1.03
C LEU A 34 -9.67 -9.59 -0.11
N GLY A 35 -8.64 -10.02 -0.83
CA GLY A 35 -8.16 -9.30 -2.01
C GLY A 35 -6.65 -9.23 -2.11
N ILE A 36 -6.20 -8.37 -3.02
CA ILE A 36 -4.79 -8.10 -3.29
C ILE A 36 -4.55 -6.59 -3.17
N GLU A 37 -3.51 -6.20 -2.44
CA GLU A 37 -3.07 -4.80 -2.33
C GLU A 37 -1.64 -4.65 -2.83
N LEU A 38 -1.39 -3.59 -3.59
CA LEU A 38 -0.08 -3.23 -4.11
C LEU A 38 0.27 -1.80 -3.63
N ASP A 39 1.45 -1.66 -3.02
CA ASP A 39 1.96 -0.42 -2.47
C ASP A 39 3.35 -0.08 -3.04
N PRO A 40 3.48 0.44 -4.27
CA PRO A 40 4.70 1.08 -4.73
C PRO A 40 5.09 2.24 -3.80
N GLU A 41 6.39 2.34 -3.54
CA GLU A 41 6.97 3.38 -2.70
C GLU A 41 8.23 3.98 -3.33
N LEU A 42 8.39 5.28 -3.12
CA LEU A 42 9.59 6.04 -3.46
C LEU A 42 10.09 6.73 -2.20
N ARG A 43 11.32 6.42 -1.79
CA ARG A 43 11.96 6.97 -0.59
C ARG A 43 13.19 7.76 -0.97
N TYR A 44 13.25 9.02 -0.55
CA TYR A 44 14.42 9.87 -0.67
C TYR A 44 14.93 10.22 0.73
N ALA A 45 16.25 10.10 0.94
CA ALA A 45 16.92 10.58 2.13
C ALA A 45 18.21 11.30 1.74
N SER A 46 18.39 12.53 2.17
CA SER A 46 19.61 13.32 1.98
C SER A 46 20.54 13.21 3.18
N LYS A 47 21.83 13.51 2.95
CA LYS A 47 22.87 13.50 4.01
C LYS A 47 22.67 14.57 5.08
N ASP A 48 21.91 15.63 4.80
CA ASP A 48 21.62 16.74 5.71
C ASP A 48 20.36 16.52 6.56
N GLY A 49 19.76 15.33 6.51
CA GLY A 49 18.67 14.94 7.39
C GLY A 49 17.26 15.06 6.79
N PHE A 50 17.11 15.65 5.60
CA PHE A 50 15.81 15.68 4.93
C PHE A 50 15.43 14.30 4.38
N ALA A 51 14.16 13.93 4.58
CA ALA A 51 13.59 12.70 4.04
C ALA A 51 12.18 12.91 3.48
N LEU A 52 11.90 12.24 2.37
CA LEU A 52 10.58 12.21 1.71
C LEU A 52 10.24 10.76 1.36
N THR A 53 9.05 10.31 1.74
CA THR A 53 8.49 9.03 1.31
C THR A 53 7.15 9.27 0.63
N LEU A 54 7.01 8.76 -0.59
CA LEU A 54 5.76 8.72 -1.34
C LEU A 54 5.30 7.27 -1.46
N VAL A 55 4.02 7.00 -1.17
CA VAL A 55 3.40 5.68 -1.32
C VAL A 55 2.08 5.84 -2.05
N TYR A 56 1.83 4.95 -3.00
CA TYR A 56 0.53 4.84 -3.67
C TYR A 56 -0.01 3.42 -3.47
N GLY A 57 -0.98 3.27 -2.57
CA GLY A 57 -1.60 1.98 -2.27
C GLY A 57 -2.86 1.78 -3.10
N VAL A 58 -3.01 0.59 -3.71
CA VAL A 58 -4.21 0.18 -4.44
C VAL A 58 -4.64 -1.21 -4.00
N LEU A 59 -5.85 -1.32 -3.44
CA LEU A 59 -6.51 -2.56 -3.07
C LEU A 59 -7.52 -2.96 -4.15
N PHE A 60 -7.40 -4.19 -4.65
CA PHE A 60 -8.43 -4.87 -5.42
C PHE A 60 -9.17 -5.84 -4.49
N PRO A 61 -10.45 -5.56 -4.14
CA PRO A 61 -11.18 -6.40 -3.22
C PRO A 61 -11.46 -7.77 -3.85
N GLY A 62 -11.39 -8.81 -3.01
CA GLY A 62 -11.86 -10.14 -3.36
C GLY A 62 -13.31 -10.36 -2.96
N ALA A 63 -13.85 -11.53 -3.33
CA ALA A 63 -15.24 -11.89 -3.12
C ALA A 63 -15.70 -11.83 -1.66
N ALA A 64 -14.79 -11.87 -0.68
CA ALA A 64 -15.15 -11.73 0.74
C ALA A 64 -15.86 -10.40 1.05
N PHE A 65 -15.63 -9.34 0.26
CA PHE A 65 -16.25 -8.03 0.46
C PHE A 65 -17.57 -7.84 -0.31
N ASP A 66 -17.93 -8.78 -1.18
CA ASP A 66 -19.19 -8.70 -1.92
C ASP A 66 -20.37 -8.76 -0.95
N ASN A 67 -21.38 -7.93 -1.20
CA ASN A 67 -22.63 -8.01 -0.46
C ASN A 67 -23.81 -7.63 -1.37
N THR A 68 -25.03 -7.98 -0.96
CA THR A 68 -26.24 -7.81 -1.79
C THR A 68 -26.68 -6.36 -1.96
N ASN A 69 -26.11 -5.42 -1.19
CA ASN A 69 -26.55 -4.03 -1.12
C ASN A 69 -25.52 -3.04 -1.69
N LEU A 70 -24.24 -3.43 -1.74
CA LEU A 70 -23.09 -2.62 -2.13
C LEU A 70 -22.03 -3.53 -2.77
N GLU A 71 -21.62 -3.18 -3.98
CA GLU A 71 -20.53 -3.86 -4.67
C GLU A 71 -19.17 -3.42 -4.12
N ALA A 72 -18.27 -4.38 -3.89
CA ALA A 72 -16.90 -4.05 -3.50
C ALA A 72 -16.18 -3.35 -4.67
N ARG A 73 -15.53 -2.22 -4.39
CA ARG A 73 -14.81 -1.43 -5.40
C ARG A 73 -13.34 -1.32 -5.03
N PRO A 74 -12.43 -1.19 -6.02
CA PRO A 74 -11.04 -0.89 -5.73
C PRO A 74 -10.91 0.36 -4.86
N ALA A 75 -10.03 0.31 -3.87
CA ALA A 75 -9.70 1.43 -3.00
C ALA A 75 -8.27 1.88 -3.26
N GLN A 76 -8.02 3.19 -3.18
CA GLN A 76 -6.70 3.76 -3.44
C GLN A 76 -6.36 4.84 -2.42
N VAL A 77 -5.08 4.95 -2.08
CA VAL A 77 -4.57 5.97 -1.18
C VAL A 77 -3.23 6.49 -1.68
N PHE A 78 -3.06 7.80 -1.69
CA PHE A 78 -1.77 8.43 -1.87
C PHE A 78 -1.28 9.00 -0.54
N ARG A 79 -0.04 8.71 -0.16
CA ARG A 79 0.55 9.17 1.08
C ARG A 79 1.92 9.78 0.83
N ALA A 80 2.08 11.03 1.27
CA ALA A 80 3.37 11.68 1.38
C ALA A 80 3.76 11.80 2.85
N ARG A 81 5.01 11.47 3.18
CA ARG A 81 5.61 11.67 4.51
C ARG A 81 6.87 12.50 4.31
N VAL A 82 6.93 13.65 4.97
CA VAL A 82 8.09 14.53 4.98
C VAL A 82 8.67 14.53 6.39
N ALA A 83 9.98 14.40 6.50
CA ALA A 83 10.68 14.45 7.76
C ALA A 83 11.99 15.22 7.62
N PHE A 84 12.45 15.79 8.72
CA PHE A 84 13.80 16.30 8.87
C PHE A 84 14.36 15.73 10.17
N VAL A 85 15.47 15.01 10.09
CA VAL A 85 16.11 14.32 11.22
C VAL A 85 17.46 14.99 11.49
N PHE A 86 17.62 15.55 12.68
CA PHE A 86 18.81 16.30 13.12
C PHE A 86 19.80 15.40 13.85
#